data_AF-A0A920P568-F1
#
_entry.id   AF-A0A920P568-F1
#
_cell.length_a   1.000
_cell.length_b   1.000
_cell.length_c   1.000
_cell.angle_alpha   90.00
_cell.angle_beta   90.00
_cell.angle_gamma   90.00
#
_symmetry.space_group_name_H-M   'P 1'
#
loop_
_entity.id
_entity.type
_entity.pdbx_description
1 polymer ?
#
loop_
_entity_poly.entity_id
_entity_poly.type
_entity_poly.pdbx_seq_one_letter_code
_entity_poly.pdbx_strand_id
1 'polypeptide(L)'
;MSDLPYIMASLSGKIELETFEEGSEGRLMEDLIKRAVIEIFTKYFSDTNLDEIVDSFDIGNTALTGSDEPSKNYPDMLNSISGLSGAVAILTDDSRPEIVAAAIEFILEGFHPLQAIKM
;
A
#
# COMPACT_ATOMS: atom_id res chain seq x y z
N MET A 1 6.88 -0.54 5.94
CA MET A 1 6.36 0.83 6.12
C MET A 1 6.82 1.65 4.92
N SER A 2 5.87 2.06 4.08
CA SER A 2 6.13 2.88 2.87
C SER A 2 6.36 4.35 3.22
N ASP A 3 6.46 5.22 2.22
CA ASP A 3 6.79 6.64 2.36
C ASP A 3 5.62 7.52 2.84
N LEU A 4 4.37 7.08 2.64
CA LEU A 4 3.17 7.89 2.92
C LEU A 4 3.04 8.35 4.40
N PRO A 5 3.35 7.53 5.42
CA PRO A 5 3.35 7.99 6.82
C PRO A 5 4.30 9.17 7.09
N TYR A 6 5.38 9.31 6.32
CA TYR A 6 6.34 10.41 6.49
C TYR A 6 5.82 11.75 5.96
N ILE A 7 4.70 11.78 5.23
CA ILE A 7 4.06 13.02 4.76
C ILE A 7 3.70 13.93 5.95
N MET A 8 3.28 13.35 7.09
CA MET A 8 2.98 14.10 8.31
C MET A 8 4.18 14.94 8.77
N ALA A 9 5.39 14.37 8.78
CA ALA A 9 6.59 15.08 9.19
C ALA A 9 6.94 16.27 8.27
N SER A 10 6.53 16.20 6.99
CA SER A 10 6.75 17.26 6.02
C SER A 10 5.73 18.41 6.11
N LEU A 11 4.51 18.12 6.58
CA LEU A 11 3.38 19.04 6.60
C LEU A 11 3.07 19.63 7.98
N SER A 12 3.56 19.01 9.05
CA SER A 12 3.38 19.53 10.42
C SER A 12 3.89 20.97 10.53
N GLY A 13 3.02 21.85 11.03
CA GLY A 13 3.30 23.29 11.18
C GLY A 13 3.29 24.10 9.86
N LYS A 14 2.95 23.49 8.72
CA LYS A 14 2.75 24.18 7.43
C LYS A 14 1.27 24.30 7.02
N ILE A 15 0.41 23.51 7.63
CA ILE A 15 -1.04 23.52 7.40
C ILE A 15 -1.70 23.98 8.70
N GLU A 16 -2.48 25.05 8.63
CA GLU A 16 -3.29 25.53 9.74
C GLU A 16 -4.63 24.77 9.72
N LEU A 17 -4.85 23.91 10.71
CA LEU A 17 -6.11 23.19 10.90
C LEU A 17 -6.92 23.93 11.97
N GLU A 18 -7.87 24.75 11.55
CA GLU A 18 -8.76 25.44 12.49
C GLU A 18 -9.75 24.44 13.13
N THR A 19 -9.89 24.51 14.46
CA THR A 19 -10.88 23.74 15.27
C THR A 19 -10.48 22.31 15.64
N PHE A 20 -9.31 22.14 16.25
CA PHE A 20 -8.85 20.82 16.72
C PHE A 20 -8.22 20.89 18.12
N GLU A 21 -8.56 19.93 18.99
CA GLU A 21 -7.86 19.74 20.27
C GLU A 21 -6.41 19.31 20.03
N GLU A 22 -5.47 19.76 20.85
CA GLU A 22 -4.06 19.34 20.79
C GLU A 22 -3.94 17.81 20.71
N GLY A 23 -3.25 17.30 19.69
CA GLY A 23 -3.07 15.85 19.46
C GLY A 23 -4.07 15.19 18.49
N SER A 24 -5.08 15.91 18.00
CA SER A 24 -6.02 15.39 16.98
C SER A 24 -5.52 15.50 15.53
N GLU A 25 -4.55 16.38 15.26
CA GLU A 25 -3.95 16.57 13.92
C GLU A 25 -3.30 15.29 13.38
N GLY A 26 -2.50 14.59 14.19
CA GLY A 26 -1.82 13.35 13.76
C GLY A 26 -2.82 12.25 13.38
N ARG A 27 -3.88 12.07 14.18
CA ARG A 27 -4.94 11.09 13.90
C ARG A 27 -5.74 11.45 12.64
N LEU A 28 -6.11 12.72 12.49
CA LEU A 28 -6.80 13.19 11.29
C LEU A 28 -5.95 12.92 10.04
N MET A 29 -4.65 13.19 10.10
CA MET A 29 -3.76 12.98 8.97
C MET A 29 -3.59 11.50 8.62
N GLU A 30 -3.43 10.64 9.62
CA GLU A 30 -3.44 9.19 9.43
C GLU A 30 -4.75 8.72 8.76
N ASP A 31 -5.89 9.23 9.21
CA ASP A 31 -7.19 8.89 8.64
C ASP A 31 -7.34 9.40 7.20
N LEU A 32 -6.82 10.60 6.90
CA LEU A 32 -6.80 11.15 5.54
C LEU A 32 -5.92 10.31 4.61
N ILE A 33 -4.73 9.90 5.05
CA ILE A 33 -3.83 9.03 4.28
C ILE A 33 -4.52 7.69 4.02
N LYS A 34 -5.07 7.05 5.05
CA LYS A 34 -5.80 5.77 4.90
C LYS A 34 -6.96 5.88 3.92
N ARG A 35 -7.75 6.97 4.00
CA ARG A 35 -8.85 7.23 3.06
C ARG A 35 -8.36 7.42 1.64
N ALA A 36 -7.29 8.20 1.44
CA ALA A 36 -6.71 8.43 0.13
C ALA A 36 -6.20 7.12 -0.49
N VAL A 37 -5.52 6.27 0.29
CA VAL A 37 -5.08 4.94 -0.17
C VAL A 37 -6.26 4.09 -0.60
N ILE A 38 -7.31 3.98 0.23
CA ILE A 38 -8.52 3.19 -0.10
C ILE A 38 -9.23 3.75 -1.34
N GLU A 39 -9.36 5.07 -1.46
CA GLU A 39 -10.02 5.72 -2.61
C GLU A 39 -9.28 5.44 -3.92
N ILE A 40 -7.96 5.61 -3.94
CA ILE A 40 -7.15 5.35 -5.13
C ILE A 40 -7.11 3.85 -5.43
N PHE A 41 -7.01 3.00 -4.41
CA PHE A 41 -7.03 1.54 -4.59
C PHE A 41 -8.35 1.10 -5.22
N THR A 42 -9.48 1.56 -4.68
CA THR A 42 -10.82 1.27 -5.21
C THR A 42 -10.94 1.73 -6.66
N LYS A 43 -10.40 2.90 -7.01
CA LYS A 43 -10.41 3.42 -8.38
C LYS A 43 -9.71 2.49 -9.39
N TYR A 44 -8.64 1.81 -8.99
CA TYR A 44 -7.90 0.90 -9.88
C TYR A 44 -8.46 -0.52 -9.87
N PHE A 45 -9.02 -0.97 -8.75
CA PHE A 45 -9.35 -2.38 -8.52
C PHE A 45 -10.84 -2.68 -8.31
N SER A 46 -11.74 -1.71 -8.51
CA SER A 46 -13.19 -1.89 -8.30
C SER A 46 -13.81 -3.05 -9.08
N ASP A 47 -13.29 -3.32 -10.29
CA ASP A 47 -13.77 -4.35 -11.20
C ASP A 47 -12.78 -5.52 -11.35
N THR A 48 -11.77 -5.58 -10.49
CA THR A 48 -10.71 -6.58 -10.54
C THR A 48 -10.95 -7.65 -9.48
N ASN A 49 -10.89 -8.92 -9.88
CA ASN A 49 -10.89 -10.01 -8.92
C ASN A 49 -9.50 -10.14 -8.27
N LEU A 50 -9.43 -9.97 -6.95
CA LEU A 50 -8.21 -10.11 -6.16
C LEU A 50 -8.21 -11.38 -5.28
N ASP A 51 -9.21 -12.25 -5.41
CA ASP A 51 -9.37 -13.47 -4.61
C ASP A 51 -8.11 -14.36 -4.64
N GLU A 52 -7.44 -14.46 -5.80
CA GLU A 52 -6.21 -15.26 -5.92
C GLU A 52 -5.06 -14.75 -5.03
N ILE A 53 -4.98 -13.43 -4.81
CA ILE A 53 -4.00 -12.82 -3.92
C ILE A 53 -4.35 -13.16 -2.47
N VAL A 54 -5.64 -13.11 -2.12
CA VAL A 54 -6.14 -13.47 -0.79
C VAL A 54 -5.85 -14.92 -0.47
N ASP A 55 -6.27 -15.81 -1.36
CA ASP A 55 -6.08 -17.26 -1.23
C ASP A 55 -4.60 -17.61 -1.06
N SER A 56 -3.72 -16.90 -1.79
CA SER A 56 -2.26 -17.05 -1.66
C SER A 56 -1.76 -16.74 -0.25
N PHE A 57 -2.28 -15.71 0.42
CA PHE A 57 -1.92 -15.41 1.81
C PHE A 57 -2.55 -16.41 2.80
N ASP A 58 -3.78 -16.86 2.55
CA ASP A 58 -4.47 -17.84 3.40
C ASP A 58 -3.75 -19.20 3.46
N ILE A 59 -3.04 -19.59 2.39
CA ILE A 59 -2.22 -20.81 2.37
C ILE A 59 -0.81 -20.63 2.96
N GLY A 60 -0.49 -19.43 3.47
CA GLY A 60 0.73 -19.16 4.24
C GLY A 60 1.87 -18.48 3.51
N ASN A 61 1.64 -17.90 2.31
CA ASN A 61 2.63 -17.01 1.72
C ASN A 61 2.79 -15.75 2.57
N THR A 62 3.97 -15.14 2.49
CA THR A 62 4.28 -13.88 3.16
C THR A 62 4.94 -12.91 2.19
N ALA A 63 4.74 -11.62 2.45
CA ALA A 63 5.35 -10.53 1.70
C ALA A 63 6.19 -9.69 2.67
N LEU A 64 7.49 -9.57 2.39
CA LEU A 64 8.38 -8.65 3.11
C LEU A 64 8.42 -7.35 2.34
N THR A 65 8.10 -6.23 3.01
CA THR A 65 8.09 -4.90 2.38
C THR A 65 8.58 -3.80 3.33
N GLY A 66 8.76 -2.60 2.79
CA GLY A 66 9.19 -1.42 3.53
C GLY A 66 10.64 -1.02 3.26
N SER A 67 11.06 0.01 3.99
CA SER A 67 12.32 0.74 3.77
C SER A 67 13.59 -0.11 3.87
N ASP A 68 13.53 -1.21 4.62
CA ASP A 68 14.65 -2.14 4.81
C ASP A 68 14.71 -3.23 3.72
N GLU A 69 13.68 -3.34 2.88
CA GLU A 69 13.60 -4.35 1.82
C GLU A 69 14.13 -3.80 0.49
N PRO A 70 15.21 -4.36 -0.07
CA PRO A 70 15.75 -3.91 -1.35
C PRO A 70 14.77 -4.12 -2.50
N SER A 71 14.54 -3.10 -3.32
CA SER A 71 13.63 -3.15 -4.48
C SER A 71 13.90 -4.32 -5.43
N LYS A 72 15.16 -4.74 -5.58
CA LYS A 72 15.59 -5.90 -6.39
C LYS A 72 14.97 -7.24 -5.96
N ASN A 73 14.43 -7.35 -4.75
CA ASN A 73 13.82 -8.57 -4.22
C ASN A 73 12.31 -8.65 -4.54
N TYR A 74 11.67 -7.52 -4.86
CA TYR A 74 10.24 -7.47 -5.18
C TYR A 74 9.83 -8.22 -6.45
N PRO A 75 10.62 -8.23 -7.55
CA PRO A 75 10.29 -9.02 -8.73
C PRO A 75 10.10 -10.52 -8.44
N ASP A 76 10.85 -11.09 -7.48
CA ASP A 76 10.67 -12.49 -7.10
C ASP A 76 9.31 -12.73 -6.43
N MET A 77 8.79 -11.72 -5.73
CA MET A 77 7.49 -11.76 -5.05
C MET A 77 6.31 -11.84 -6.03
N LEU A 78 6.46 -11.32 -7.26
CA LEU A 78 5.46 -11.47 -8.33
C LEU A 78 5.20 -12.94 -8.67
N ASN A 79 6.21 -13.79 -8.52
CA ASN A 79 6.12 -15.20 -8.87
C ASN A 79 5.66 -16.07 -7.69
N SER A 80 5.84 -15.61 -6.45
CA SER A 80 5.45 -16.36 -5.25
C SER A 80 4.00 -16.14 -4.83
N ILE A 81 3.42 -14.98 -5.17
CA ILE A 81 2.05 -14.61 -4.81
C ILE A 81 1.16 -14.69 -6.04
N SER A 82 0.24 -15.66 -6.07
CA SER A 82 -0.74 -15.82 -7.13
C SER A 82 -1.58 -14.56 -7.32
N GLY A 83 -1.91 -14.22 -8.57
CA GLY A 83 -2.68 -13.01 -8.91
C GLY A 83 -1.91 -11.69 -8.85
N LEU A 84 -0.78 -11.61 -8.12
CA LEU A 84 -0.07 -10.35 -7.89
C LEU A 84 0.49 -9.73 -9.18
N SER A 85 1.03 -10.55 -10.08
CA SER A 85 1.54 -10.06 -11.38
C SER A 85 0.44 -9.39 -12.22
N GLY A 86 -0.78 -9.94 -12.19
CA GLY A 86 -1.93 -9.34 -12.87
C GLY A 86 -2.34 -8.01 -12.25
N ALA A 87 -2.34 -7.93 -10.92
CA ALA A 87 -2.66 -6.69 -10.21
C ALA A 87 -1.61 -5.58 -10.46
N VAL A 88 -0.32 -5.92 -10.50
CA VAL A 88 0.74 -4.96 -10.84
C VAL A 88 0.60 -4.44 -12.27
N ALA A 89 0.22 -5.31 -13.21
CA ALA A 89 0.01 -4.92 -14.62
C ALA A 89 -1.15 -3.93 -14.83
N ILE A 90 -2.06 -3.78 -13.87
CA ILE A 90 -3.10 -2.74 -13.89
C ILE A 90 -2.50 -1.35 -13.60
N LEU A 91 -1.47 -1.29 -12.76
CA LEU A 91 -0.87 -0.03 -12.32
C LEU A 91 0.27 0.43 -13.24
N THR A 92 1.03 -0.49 -13.81
CA THR A 92 2.22 -0.17 -14.60
C THR A 92 2.66 -1.30 -15.52
N ASP A 93 3.31 -0.95 -16.63
CA ASP A 93 4.04 -1.84 -17.53
C ASP A 93 5.57 -1.73 -17.36
N ASP A 94 6.03 -0.91 -16.41
CA ASP A 94 7.45 -0.70 -16.13
C ASP A 94 8.01 -1.85 -15.27
N SER A 95 9.10 -2.44 -15.74
CA SER A 95 9.77 -3.58 -15.09
C SER A 95 10.92 -3.17 -14.18
N ARG A 96 11.18 -1.87 -13.97
CA ARG A 96 12.23 -1.41 -13.06
C ARG A 96 11.88 -1.81 -11.63
N PRO A 97 12.82 -2.39 -10.87
CA PRO A 97 12.53 -2.94 -9.54
C PRO A 97 11.88 -1.94 -8.58
N GLU A 98 12.29 -0.67 -8.62
CA GLU A 98 11.72 0.39 -7.77
C GLU A 98 10.26 0.72 -8.09
N ILE A 99 9.85 0.61 -9.37
CA ILE A 99 8.47 0.86 -9.78
C ILE A 99 7.60 -0.35 -9.42
N VAL A 100 8.11 -1.56 -9.65
CA VAL A 100 7.45 -2.81 -9.26
C VAL A 100 7.26 -2.85 -7.74
N ALA A 101 8.28 -2.48 -6.96
CA ALA A 101 8.19 -2.41 -5.51
C ALA A 101 7.09 -1.44 -5.05
N ALA A 102 7.07 -0.23 -5.61
CA ALA A 102 6.04 0.76 -5.29
C ALA A 102 4.62 0.29 -5.64
N ALA A 103 4.44 -0.36 -6.79
CA ALA A 103 3.16 -0.92 -7.20
C ALA A 103 2.69 -2.02 -6.23
N ILE A 104 3.59 -2.92 -5.84
CA ILE A 104 3.26 -4.00 -4.91
C ILE A 104 2.96 -3.45 -3.51
N GLU A 105 3.77 -2.54 -2.98
CA GLU A 105 3.50 -1.91 -1.68
C GLU A 105 2.12 -1.24 -1.68
N PHE A 106 1.76 -0.51 -2.74
CA PHE A 106 0.45 0.10 -2.86
C PHE A 106 -0.70 -0.93 -2.89
N ILE A 107 -0.54 -2.03 -3.63
CA ILE A 107 -1.54 -3.11 -3.67
C ILE A 107 -1.74 -3.69 -2.26
N LEU A 108 -0.66 -4.00 -1.56
CA LEU A 108 -0.72 -4.60 -0.23
C LEU A 108 -1.23 -3.62 0.84
N GLU A 109 -0.87 -2.34 0.76
CA GLU A 109 -1.39 -1.30 1.65
C GLU A 109 -2.87 -0.99 1.42
N GLY A 110 -3.35 -1.06 0.17
CA GLY A 110 -4.77 -0.96 -0.14
C GLY A 110 -5.57 -2.20 0.27
N PHE A 111 -4.92 -3.37 0.31
CA PHE A 111 -5.51 -4.64 0.72
C PHE A 111 -5.60 -4.80 2.25
N HIS A 112 -4.57 -4.36 3.00
CA HIS A 112 -4.46 -4.53 4.46
C HIS A 112 -5.67 -4.01 5.29
N PRO A 113 -6.33 -2.88 4.94
CA PRO A 113 -7.55 -2.43 5.63
C PRO A 113 -8.79 -3.27 5.32
N LEU A 114 -8.81 -4.00 4.19
CA LEU A 114 -9.96 -4.78 3.73
C LEU A 114 -10.04 -6.16 4.38
N GLN A 115 -8.90 -6.77 4.70
CA GLN A 115 -8.82 -8.05 5.41
C GLN A 115 -7.54 -8.07 6.25
N ALA A 116 -7.63 -8.43 7.52
CA ALA A 116 -6.54 -8.35 8.50
C ALA A 116 -5.34 -9.27 8.15
N ILE A 117 -4.49 -8.86 7.21
CA ILE A 117 -3.19 -9.46 6.95
C ILE A 117 -2.20 -8.87 7.95
N LYS A 118 -1.66 -9.69 8.86
CA LYS A 118 -0.50 -9.29 9.66
C LYS A 118 0.74 -9.31 8.76
N MET A 119 1.27 -8.12 8.47
CA MET A 119 2.66 -7.96 8.03
C MET A 119 3.60 -8.12 9.22
#